data_AF-A0A2E0RP75-F1
#
_entry.id   AF-A0A2E0RP75-F1
#
_cell.length_a   1.000
_cell.length_b   1.000
_cell.length_c   1.000
_cell.angle_alpha   90.00
_cell.angle_beta   90.00
_cell.angle_gamma   90.00
#
_symmetry.space_group_name_H-M   'P 1'
#
loop_
_entity.id
_entity.type
_entity.pdbx_description
1 polymer ?
#
loop_
_entity_poly.entity_id
_entity_poly.type
_entity_poly.pdbx_seq_one_letter_code
_entity_poly.pdbx_strand_id
1 'polypeptide(L)'
;MTQPMTPTPGSPTGAPYTDPSGTPPPADDGSHLHREQRAILLVLRAVTYLIYAYLIFVQIILGLGFILLLLGANPTSGFVEWWYRNLDRVMEPFRGIFTPIELGATQGNEVASIFETSVLFAMIIYAIVAIAVSAFANWLGKRMHRLDLEDRTYHERMAYERQAYLDRLSAERVAATNAQTVAQATARQPAAPPGPSTPPPTG
;
A
#
# COMPACT_ATOMS: atom_id res chain seq x y z
N MET A 1 -26.85 32.49 29.57
CA MET A 1 -25.42 32.21 29.30
C MET A 1 -25.08 30.87 29.91
N THR A 2 -25.11 29.81 29.11
CA THR A 2 -24.83 28.42 29.50
C THR A 2 -23.40 28.07 29.11
N GLN A 3 -22.56 27.72 30.08
CA GLN A 3 -21.20 27.23 29.82
C GLN A 3 -21.22 25.74 29.43
N PRO A 4 -20.36 25.29 28.50
CA PRO A 4 -20.26 23.88 28.13
C PRO A 4 -19.43 23.07 29.15
N MET A 5 -19.97 21.94 29.60
CA MET A 5 -19.22 20.90 30.31
C MET A 5 -18.26 20.20 29.34
N THR A 6 -16.98 20.18 29.66
CA THR A 6 -15.99 19.33 28.99
C THR A 6 -16.10 17.89 29.51
N PRO A 7 -16.05 16.87 28.64
CA PRO A 7 -16.08 15.48 29.05
C PRO A 7 -14.76 15.07 29.71
N THR A 8 -14.87 14.36 30.84
CA THR A 8 -13.78 13.75 31.59
C THR A 8 -13.06 12.71 30.72
N PRO A 9 -11.72 12.78 30.55
CA PRO A 9 -10.96 11.72 29.90
C PRO A 9 -11.03 10.44 30.75
N GLY A 10 -11.61 9.38 30.17
CA GLY A 10 -11.60 8.06 30.78
C GLY A 10 -10.17 7.59 31.04
N SER A 11 -9.95 7.01 32.21
CA SER A 11 -8.67 6.42 32.60
C SER A 11 -8.24 5.35 31.58
N PRO A 12 -7.01 5.39 31.05
CA PRO A 12 -6.47 4.30 30.27
C PRO A 12 -6.15 3.14 31.22
N THR A 13 -7.07 2.17 31.31
CA THR A 13 -6.79 0.86 31.92
C THR A 13 -5.91 0.06 30.95
N GLY A 14 -4.66 0.47 30.85
CA GLY A 14 -3.57 -0.27 30.25
C GLY A 14 -2.35 0.14 31.03
N ALA A 15 -1.97 -0.66 32.02
CA ALA A 15 -0.79 -0.38 32.81
C ALA A 15 0.41 -0.19 31.87
N PRO A 16 1.18 0.91 31.99
CA PRO A 16 2.42 1.03 31.25
C PRO A 16 3.29 -0.19 31.57
N TYR A 17 3.82 -0.84 30.54
CA TYR A 17 4.79 -1.91 30.68
C TYR A 17 6.02 -1.35 31.42
N THR A 18 6.07 -1.51 32.73
CA THR A 18 7.20 -1.10 33.56
C THR A 18 8.19 -2.24 33.59
N ASP A 19 9.15 -2.22 32.67
CA ASP A 19 10.33 -3.06 32.77
C ASP A 19 11.26 -2.49 33.87
N PRO A 20 11.53 -3.22 34.96
CA PRO A 20 12.36 -2.74 36.06
C PRO A 20 13.85 -2.58 35.71
N SER A 21 14.34 -3.09 34.57
CA SER A 21 15.77 -2.98 34.20
C SER A 21 16.16 -1.65 33.55
N GLY A 22 15.22 -0.73 33.31
CA GLY A 22 15.50 0.53 32.61
C GLY A 22 16.01 0.35 31.18
N THR A 23 16.01 -0.89 30.69
CA THR A 23 16.29 -1.26 29.32
C THR A 23 15.06 -0.91 28.48
N PRO A 24 15.23 -0.22 27.35
CA PRO A 24 14.12 -0.03 26.43
C PRO A 24 13.58 -1.43 26.07
N PRO A 25 12.25 -1.62 26.02
CA PRO A 25 11.70 -2.87 25.53
C PRO A 25 12.35 -3.17 24.18
N PRO A 26 12.79 -4.43 23.94
CA PRO A 26 13.35 -4.78 22.65
C PRO A 26 12.31 -4.39 21.61
N ALA A 27 12.75 -3.66 20.58
CA ALA A 27 11.90 -3.37 19.44
C ALA A 27 11.39 -4.74 18.96
N ASP A 28 10.11 -5.02 19.18
CA ASP A 28 9.44 -6.13 18.54
C ASP A 28 9.61 -5.87 17.05
N ASP A 29 10.58 -6.57 16.46
CA ASP A 29 10.84 -6.53 15.04
C ASP A 29 9.71 -7.30 14.36
N GLY A 30 8.55 -6.66 14.27
CA GLY A 30 7.42 -7.14 13.50
C GLY A 30 7.77 -7.42 12.04
N SER A 31 9.00 -7.18 11.55
CA SER A 31 9.42 -7.45 10.18
C SER A 31 9.10 -8.88 9.73
N HIS A 32 9.22 -9.87 10.60
CA HIS A 32 8.98 -11.27 10.23
C HIS A 32 7.50 -11.51 9.87
N LEU A 33 6.56 -10.98 10.67
CA LEU A 33 5.12 -11.10 10.41
C LEU A 33 4.67 -10.23 9.22
N HIS A 34 5.28 -9.04 9.05
CA HIS A 34 4.92 -8.11 7.97
C HIS A 34 5.40 -8.60 6.60
N ARG A 35 6.53 -9.33 6.55
CA ARG A 35 7.08 -9.84 5.28
C ARG A 35 6.20 -10.93 4.68
N GLU A 36 5.69 -11.84 5.50
CA GLU A 36 4.82 -12.94 5.06
C GLU A 36 3.47 -12.42 4.55
N GLN A 37 2.85 -11.48 5.28
CA GLN A 37 1.60 -10.86 4.87
C GLN A 37 1.73 -10.08 3.56
N ARG A 38 2.82 -9.30 3.40
CA ARG A 38 3.10 -8.57 2.16
C ARG A 38 3.33 -9.51 0.98
N ALA A 39 4.04 -10.62 1.19
CA ALA A 39 4.26 -11.61 0.13
C ALA A 39 2.94 -12.21 -0.37
N ILE A 40 2.03 -12.58 0.53
CA ILE A 40 0.71 -13.13 0.18
C ILE A 40 -0.11 -12.10 -0.63
N LEU A 41 -0.14 -10.84 -0.19
CA LEU A 41 -0.85 -9.77 -0.90
C LEU A 41 -0.25 -9.49 -2.29
N LEU A 42 1.08 -9.53 -2.42
CA LEU A 42 1.76 -9.37 -3.70
C LEU A 42 1.44 -10.50 -4.67
N VAL A 43 1.48 -11.75 -4.20
CA VAL A 43 1.12 -12.91 -5.02
C VAL A 43 -0.34 -12.81 -5.47
N LEU A 44 -1.27 -12.51 -4.57
CA LEU A 44 -2.69 -12.39 -4.90
C LEU A 44 -2.96 -11.29 -5.94
N ARG A 45 -2.29 -10.14 -5.80
CA ARG A 45 -2.36 -9.04 -6.75
C ARG A 45 -1.75 -9.42 -8.10
N ALA A 46 -0.60 -10.10 -8.10
CA ALA A 46 0.05 -10.58 -9.33
C ALA A 46 -0.86 -11.56 -10.09
N VAL A 47 -1.47 -12.53 -9.39
CA VAL A 47 -2.42 -13.47 -10.01
C VAL A 47 -3.61 -12.74 -10.64
N THR A 48 -4.15 -11.75 -9.93
CA THR A 48 -5.29 -10.96 -10.44
C THR A 48 -4.91 -10.17 -11.69
N TYR A 49 -3.72 -9.57 -11.73
CA TYR A 49 -3.22 -8.90 -12.93
C TYR A 49 -2.98 -9.85 -14.10
N LEU A 50 -2.48 -11.06 -13.83
CA LEU A 50 -2.31 -12.08 -14.88
C LEU A 50 -3.65 -12.50 -15.48
N ILE A 51 -4.68 -12.73 -14.66
CA ILE A 51 -6.04 -13.03 -15.13
C ILE A 51 -6.58 -11.87 -15.97
N TYR A 52 -6.43 -10.64 -15.50
CA TYR A 52 -6.89 -9.46 -16.22
C TYR A 52 -6.19 -9.27 -17.56
N ALA A 53 -4.86 -9.45 -17.60
CA ALA A 53 -4.07 -9.39 -18.83
C ALA A 53 -4.52 -10.48 -19.83
N TYR A 54 -4.79 -11.69 -19.34
CA TYR A 54 -5.32 -12.78 -20.17
C TYR A 54 -6.70 -12.44 -20.74
N LEU A 55 -7.61 -11.87 -19.95
CA LEU A 55 -8.93 -11.45 -20.44
C LEU A 55 -8.84 -10.34 -21.49
N ILE A 56 -7.94 -9.37 -21.33
CA ILE A 56 -7.67 -8.37 -22.37
C ILE A 56 -7.15 -9.03 -23.64
N PHE A 57 -6.21 -9.96 -23.53
CA PHE A 57 -5.66 -10.68 -24.68
C PHE A 57 -6.75 -11.46 -25.44
N VAL A 58 -7.61 -12.18 -24.71
CA VAL A 58 -8.81 -12.85 -25.23
C VAL A 58 -9.73 -11.86 -25.95
N GLN A 59 -9.97 -10.69 -25.34
CA GLN A 59 -10.82 -9.66 -25.93
C GLN A 59 -10.26 -9.11 -27.25
N ILE A 60 -8.93 -8.96 -27.36
CA ILE A 60 -8.26 -8.54 -28.60
C ILE A 60 -8.43 -9.60 -29.68
N ILE A 61 -8.27 -10.88 -29.35
CA ILE A 61 -8.51 -11.99 -30.30
C ILE A 61 -9.95 -11.97 -30.82
N LEU A 62 -10.93 -11.83 -29.93
CA LEU A 62 -12.33 -11.79 -30.32
C LEU A 62 -12.63 -10.57 -31.19
N GLY A 63 -12.21 -9.37 -30.75
CA GLY A 63 -12.49 -8.14 -31.48
C GLY A 63 -11.85 -8.12 -32.86
N LEU A 64 -10.57 -8.50 -32.96
CA LEU A 64 -9.89 -8.49 -34.25
C LEU A 64 -10.35 -9.66 -35.14
N GLY A 65 -10.54 -10.85 -34.58
CA GLY A 65 -11.11 -11.99 -35.31
C GLY A 65 -12.50 -11.68 -35.88
N PHE A 66 -13.35 -11.05 -35.09
CA PHE A 66 -14.68 -10.59 -35.52
C PHE A 66 -14.59 -9.58 -36.67
N ILE A 67 -13.70 -8.59 -36.59
CA ILE A 67 -13.48 -7.63 -37.68
C ILE A 67 -13.00 -8.34 -38.95
N LEU A 68 -12.06 -9.28 -38.82
CA LEU A 68 -11.57 -10.06 -39.96
C LEU A 68 -12.68 -10.89 -40.62
N LEU A 69 -13.57 -11.50 -39.82
CA LEU A 69 -14.76 -12.20 -40.32
C LEU A 69 -15.73 -11.26 -41.06
N LEU A 70 -16.01 -10.09 -40.47
CA LEU A 70 -16.87 -9.08 -41.10
C LEU A 70 -16.33 -8.53 -42.40
N LEU A 71 -15.00 -8.41 -42.51
CA LEU A 71 -14.36 -7.94 -43.73
C LEU A 71 -14.20 -9.07 -44.78
N GLY A 72 -14.53 -10.32 -44.45
CA GLY A 72 -14.28 -11.45 -45.36
C GLY A 72 -12.79 -11.65 -45.62
N ALA A 73 -11.97 -11.65 -44.56
CA ALA A 73 -10.53 -11.79 -44.70
C ALA A 73 -10.14 -13.19 -45.22
N ASN A 74 -9.11 -13.26 -46.06
CA ASN A 74 -8.69 -14.52 -46.68
C ASN A 74 -8.00 -15.46 -45.65
N PRO A 75 -8.59 -16.64 -45.35
CA PRO A 75 -8.06 -17.57 -44.36
C PRO A 75 -6.76 -18.26 -44.78
N THR A 76 -6.38 -18.19 -46.06
CA THR A 76 -5.12 -18.76 -46.55
C THR A 76 -3.90 -17.88 -46.24
N SER A 77 -4.14 -16.63 -45.81
CA SER A 77 -3.04 -15.77 -45.36
C SER A 77 -2.60 -16.16 -43.95
N GLY A 78 -1.30 -16.37 -43.74
CA GLY A 78 -0.78 -16.86 -42.45
C GLY A 78 -1.12 -15.97 -41.25
N PHE A 79 -1.28 -14.66 -41.47
CA PHE A 79 -1.75 -13.73 -40.44
C PHE A 79 -3.20 -14.01 -40.03
N VAL A 80 -4.13 -14.08 -40.99
CA VAL A 80 -5.55 -14.33 -40.72
C VAL A 80 -5.76 -15.73 -40.17
N GLU A 81 -5.06 -16.73 -40.71
CA GLU A 81 -5.09 -18.12 -40.22
C GLU A 81 -4.72 -18.18 -38.73
N TRP A 82 -3.66 -17.47 -38.31
CA TRP A 82 -3.28 -17.40 -36.91
C TRP A 82 -4.38 -16.79 -36.04
N TRP A 83 -5.01 -15.70 -36.49
CA TRP A 83 -6.13 -15.09 -35.75
C TRP A 83 -7.34 -16.01 -35.67
N TYR A 84 -7.74 -16.66 -36.77
CA TYR A 84 -8.88 -17.56 -36.80
C TYR A 84 -8.66 -18.80 -35.92
N ARG A 85 -7.46 -19.35 -35.89
CA ARG A 85 -7.13 -20.47 -34.98
C ARG A 85 -7.21 -20.05 -33.50
N ASN A 86 -6.74 -18.85 -33.15
CA ASN A 86 -6.85 -18.35 -31.78
C ASN A 86 -8.31 -18.00 -31.43
N LEU A 87 -9.04 -17.41 -32.37
CA LEU A 87 -10.46 -17.13 -32.24
C LEU A 87 -11.23 -18.42 -31.95
N ASP A 88 -10.98 -19.47 -32.72
CA ASP A 88 -11.59 -20.79 -32.55
C ASP A 88 -11.37 -21.38 -31.15
N ARG A 89 -10.15 -21.24 -30.61
CA ARG A 89 -9.82 -21.71 -29.26
C ARG A 89 -10.55 -20.92 -28.19
N VAL A 90 -10.64 -19.60 -28.33
CA VAL A 90 -11.34 -18.74 -27.36
C VAL A 90 -12.87 -18.91 -27.44
N MET A 91 -13.37 -19.25 -28.62
CA MET A 91 -14.78 -19.47 -28.92
C MET A 91 -15.32 -20.84 -28.52
N GLU A 92 -14.46 -21.79 -28.14
CA GLU A 92 -14.85 -23.16 -27.77
C GLU A 92 -16.12 -23.26 -26.88
N PRO A 93 -16.26 -22.51 -25.77
CA PRO A 93 -17.46 -22.59 -24.92
C PRO A 93 -18.71 -21.90 -25.49
N PHE A 94 -18.56 -21.02 -26.48
CA PHE A 94 -19.67 -20.24 -27.06
C PHE A 94 -20.00 -20.63 -28.50
N ARG A 95 -19.29 -21.63 -29.04
CA ARG A 95 -19.40 -22.05 -30.43
C ARG A 95 -20.78 -22.63 -30.70
N GLY A 96 -21.41 -22.18 -31.77
CA GLY A 96 -22.68 -22.73 -32.25
C GLY A 96 -23.91 -22.40 -31.40
N ILE A 97 -23.79 -21.49 -30.41
CA ILE A 97 -24.96 -21.01 -29.66
C ILE A 97 -25.89 -20.20 -30.58
N PHE A 98 -25.32 -19.43 -31.50
CA PHE A 98 -26.05 -18.67 -32.50
C PHE A 98 -25.57 -19.03 -33.91
N THR A 99 -26.51 -19.02 -34.85
CA THR A 99 -26.21 -19.18 -36.28
C THR A 99 -25.51 -17.91 -36.81
N PRO A 100 -24.41 -18.04 -37.56
CA PRO A 100 -23.77 -16.91 -38.22
C PRO A 100 -24.69 -16.27 -39.27
N ILE A 101 -24.55 -14.96 -39.50
CA ILE A 101 -25.27 -14.24 -40.54
C ILE A 101 -24.28 -13.95 -41.69
N GLU A 102 -24.52 -14.51 -42.86
CA GLU A 102 -23.74 -14.22 -44.05
C GLU A 102 -24.17 -12.89 -44.67
N LEU A 103 -23.22 -11.98 -44.84
CA LEU A 103 -23.45 -10.65 -45.43
C LEU A 103 -23.13 -10.62 -46.94
N GLY A 104 -22.64 -11.73 -47.48
CA GLY A 104 -22.22 -11.87 -48.89
C GLY A 104 -20.79 -11.39 -49.15
N ALA A 105 -20.34 -11.52 -50.39
CA ALA A 105 -19.03 -11.02 -50.81
C ALA A 105 -19.07 -9.49 -50.94
N THR A 106 -18.15 -8.81 -50.26
CA THR A 106 -17.96 -7.37 -50.41
C THR A 106 -17.23 -7.06 -51.71
N GLN A 107 -17.53 -5.93 -52.35
CA GLN A 107 -16.89 -5.53 -53.62
C GLN A 107 -15.37 -5.43 -53.43
N GLY A 108 -14.64 -6.43 -53.95
CA GLY A 108 -13.18 -6.53 -53.85
C GLY A 108 -12.65 -7.77 -53.11
N ASN A 109 -13.50 -8.55 -52.42
CA ASN A 109 -13.11 -9.79 -51.75
C ASN A 109 -13.81 -11.02 -52.34
N GLU A 110 -13.05 -12.09 -52.55
CA GLU A 110 -13.57 -13.40 -52.99
C GLU A 110 -14.25 -14.17 -51.84
N VAL A 111 -13.90 -13.82 -50.59
CA VAL A 111 -14.42 -14.46 -49.38
C VAL A 111 -15.61 -13.67 -48.85
N ALA A 112 -16.68 -14.38 -48.49
CA ALA A 112 -17.89 -13.78 -47.94
C ALA A 112 -17.62 -13.15 -46.56
N SER A 113 -18.20 -11.98 -46.34
CA SER A 113 -18.27 -11.33 -45.04
C SER A 113 -19.25 -12.07 -44.13
N ILE A 114 -18.81 -12.44 -42.93
CA ILE A 114 -19.62 -13.20 -41.96
C ILE A 114 -19.79 -12.38 -40.68
N PHE A 115 -21.03 -12.16 -40.28
CA PHE A 115 -21.37 -11.60 -38.98
C PHE A 115 -21.60 -12.75 -37.98
N GLU A 116 -20.56 -13.05 -37.20
CA GLU A 116 -20.58 -14.09 -36.19
C GLU A 116 -21.21 -13.61 -34.88
N THR A 117 -22.52 -13.80 -34.73
CA THR A 117 -23.28 -13.41 -33.53
C THR A 117 -22.73 -14.07 -32.25
N SER A 118 -22.25 -15.31 -32.36
CA SER A 118 -21.62 -16.03 -31.25
C SER A 118 -20.35 -15.34 -30.75
N VAL A 119 -19.54 -14.77 -31.66
CA VAL A 119 -18.33 -14.02 -31.30
C VAL A 119 -18.70 -12.72 -30.60
N LEU A 120 -19.72 -12.00 -31.09
CA LEU A 120 -20.21 -10.79 -30.44
C LEU A 120 -20.71 -11.08 -29.02
N PHE A 121 -21.46 -12.17 -28.84
CA PHE A 121 -21.90 -12.59 -27.51
C PHE A 121 -20.72 -12.91 -26.59
N ALA A 122 -19.72 -13.65 -27.08
CA ALA A 122 -18.51 -13.95 -26.33
C ALA A 122 -17.77 -12.67 -25.88
N MET A 123 -17.64 -11.66 -26.75
CA MET A 123 -17.06 -10.37 -26.40
C MET A 123 -17.76 -9.71 -25.20
N ILE A 124 -19.09 -9.76 -25.17
CA ILE A 124 -19.88 -9.19 -24.07
C ILE A 124 -19.61 -9.97 -22.78
N ILE A 125 -19.65 -11.31 -22.83
CA ILE A 125 -19.43 -12.15 -21.65
C ILE A 125 -18.03 -11.98 -21.09
N TYR A 126 -16.99 -12.03 -21.93
CA TYR A 126 -15.61 -11.82 -21.46
C TYR A 126 -15.38 -10.39 -20.92
N ALA A 127 -16.03 -9.37 -21.49
CA ALA A 127 -15.99 -8.01 -20.95
C ALA A 127 -16.65 -7.94 -19.56
N ILE A 128 -17.80 -8.59 -19.35
CA ILE A 128 -18.45 -8.66 -18.03
C ILE A 128 -17.54 -9.37 -17.02
N VAL A 129 -16.90 -10.47 -17.41
CA VAL A 129 -15.93 -11.18 -16.55
C VAL A 129 -14.74 -10.28 -16.20
N ALA A 130 -14.20 -9.52 -17.16
CA ALA A 130 -13.12 -8.58 -16.90
C ALA A 130 -13.52 -7.48 -15.91
N ILE A 131 -14.74 -6.93 -16.05
CA ILE A 131 -15.29 -5.96 -15.09
C ILE A 131 -15.44 -6.61 -13.70
N ALA A 132 -15.99 -7.82 -13.63
CA ALA A 132 -16.17 -8.54 -12.37
C ALA A 132 -14.83 -8.80 -11.66
N VAL A 133 -13.79 -9.24 -12.39
CA VAL A 133 -12.44 -9.43 -11.86
C VAL A 133 -11.85 -8.11 -11.37
N SER A 134 -12.03 -7.01 -12.12
CA SER A 134 -11.55 -5.69 -11.70
C SER A 134 -12.26 -5.18 -10.44
N ALA A 135 -13.57 -5.41 -10.34
CA ALA A 135 -14.36 -5.04 -9.19
C ALA A 135 -13.95 -5.86 -7.96
N PHE A 136 -13.72 -7.15 -8.14
CA PHE A 136 -13.21 -8.05 -7.10
C PHE A 136 -11.82 -7.63 -6.62
N ALA A 137 -10.91 -7.34 -7.54
CA ALA A 137 -9.56 -6.84 -7.25
C ALA A 137 -9.61 -5.56 -6.38
N ASN A 138 -10.43 -4.59 -6.80
CA ASN A 138 -10.60 -3.32 -6.10
C ASN A 138 -11.26 -3.50 -4.73
N TRP A 139 -12.25 -4.39 -4.62
CA TRP A 139 -12.88 -4.73 -3.36
C TRP A 139 -11.89 -5.39 -2.39
N LEU A 140 -11.06 -6.33 -2.87
CA LEU A 140 -10.00 -6.93 -2.06
C LEU A 140 -8.99 -5.89 -1.57
N GLY A 141 -8.57 -4.99 -2.45
CA GLY A 141 -7.68 -3.88 -2.09
C GLY A 141 -8.26 -3.02 -0.98
N LYS A 142 -9.55 -2.64 -1.11
CA LYS A 142 -10.25 -1.86 -0.07
C LYS A 142 -10.41 -2.63 1.24
N ARG A 143 -10.70 -3.93 1.19
CA ARG A 143 -10.88 -4.78 2.38
C ARG A 143 -9.59 -4.85 3.21
N MET A 144 -8.44 -4.92 2.55
CA MET A 144 -7.12 -5.05 3.21
C MET A 144 -6.57 -3.72 3.72
N HIS A 145 -6.94 -2.59 3.10
CA HIS A 145 -6.46 -1.26 3.49
C HIS A 145 -6.85 -0.81 4.92
N ARG A 146 -7.67 -1.59 5.63
CA ARG A 146 -8.07 -1.29 7.02
C ARG A 146 -6.94 -1.53 8.03
N LEU A 147 -5.94 -2.32 7.68
CA LEU A 147 -4.78 -2.61 8.55
C LEU A 147 -3.67 -1.56 8.41
N ASP A 148 -3.50 -0.97 7.21
CA ASP A 148 -2.47 0.05 6.96
C ASP A 148 -2.71 1.37 7.71
N LEU A 149 -3.96 1.66 8.08
CA LEU A 149 -4.31 2.87 8.83
C LEU A 149 -3.78 2.81 10.27
N GLU A 150 -3.79 1.61 10.85
CA GLU A 150 -3.25 1.36 12.18
C GLU A 150 -1.74 1.57 12.19
N ASP A 151 -1.00 0.97 11.23
CA ASP A 151 0.46 1.10 11.12
C ASP A 151 0.94 2.56 11.09
N ARG A 152 0.25 3.45 10.34
CA ARG A 152 0.60 4.87 10.27
C ARG A 152 0.47 5.55 11.63
N THR A 153 -0.64 5.30 12.32
CA THR A 153 -0.87 5.87 13.66
C THR A 153 0.07 5.30 14.70
N TYR A 154 0.43 4.01 14.61
CA TYR A 154 1.44 3.40 15.47
C TYR A 154 2.82 4.04 15.25
N HIS A 155 3.23 4.23 14.00
CA HIS A 155 4.53 4.86 13.69
C HIS A 155 4.60 6.33 14.10
N GLU A 156 3.52 7.08 13.91
CA GLU A 156 3.44 8.46 14.39
C GLU A 156 3.59 8.53 15.91
N ARG A 157 2.85 7.69 16.65
CA ARG A 157 2.96 7.61 18.13
C ARG A 157 4.38 7.28 18.60
N MET A 158 5.03 6.30 17.97
CA MET A 158 6.41 5.92 18.31
C MET A 158 7.42 7.04 18.03
N ALA A 159 7.21 7.85 16.99
CA ALA A 159 8.08 8.99 16.71
C ALA A 159 8.00 10.06 17.80
N TYR A 160 6.80 10.35 18.31
CA TYR A 160 6.60 11.29 19.42
C TYR A 160 7.25 10.78 20.71
N GLU A 161 7.07 9.50 21.05
CA GLU A 161 7.67 8.91 22.25
C GLU A 161 9.21 8.91 22.19
N ARG A 162 9.77 8.60 21.01
CA ARG A 162 11.22 8.63 20.80
C ARG A 162 11.80 10.02 20.98
N GLN A 163 11.13 11.06 20.47
CA GLN A 163 11.58 12.45 20.65
C GLN A 163 11.55 12.86 22.12
N ALA A 164 10.46 12.58 22.83
CA ALA A 164 10.34 12.89 24.25
C ALA A 164 11.42 12.19 25.10
N TYR A 165 11.79 10.95 24.74
CA TYR A 165 12.87 10.23 25.40
C TYR A 165 14.24 10.89 25.16
N LEU A 166 14.55 11.28 23.92
CA LEU A 166 15.81 11.96 23.58
C LEU A 166 15.93 13.32 24.30
N ASP A 167 14.83 14.07 24.39
CA ASP A 167 14.80 15.34 25.10
C ASP A 167 15.12 15.16 26.59
N ARG A 168 14.54 14.13 27.23
CA ARG A 168 14.85 13.81 28.64
C ARG A 168 16.32 13.48 28.84
N LEU A 169 16.91 12.65 27.97
CA LEU A 169 18.34 12.33 28.05
C LEU A 169 19.22 13.57 27.86
N SER A 170 18.82 14.47 26.96
CA SER A 170 19.55 15.72 26.74
C SER A 170 19.49 16.62 27.98
N ALA A 171 18.32 16.75 28.61
CA ALA A 171 18.12 17.55 29.81
C ALA A 171 18.92 17.00 30.99
N GLU A 172 18.96 15.68 31.15
CA GLU A 172 19.73 15.00 32.18
C GLU A 172 21.24 15.20 31.99
N ARG A 173 21.74 15.11 30.75
CA ARG A 173 23.15 15.41 30.44
C ARG A 173 23.52 16.86 30.72
N VAL A 174 22.66 17.81 30.37
CA VAL A 174 22.89 19.24 30.65
C VAL A 174 22.88 19.50 32.16
N ALA A 175 21.94 18.91 32.90
CA ALA A 175 21.89 19.03 34.36
C ALA A 175 23.14 18.44 35.03
N ALA A 176 23.57 17.24 34.61
CA ALA A 176 24.79 16.61 35.10
C ALA A 176 26.04 17.43 34.77
N THR A 177 26.12 17.99 33.56
CA THR A 177 27.23 18.86 33.14
C THR A 177 27.26 20.11 34.01
N ASN A 178 26.14 20.82 34.17
CA ASN A 178 26.05 22.02 34.99
C ASN A 178 26.43 21.75 36.46
N ALA A 179 25.98 20.62 37.02
CA ALA A 179 26.35 20.22 38.38
C ALA A 179 27.86 20.00 38.52
N GLN A 180 28.51 19.39 37.52
CA GLN A 180 29.97 19.24 37.48
C GLN A 180 30.68 20.60 37.36
N THR A 181 30.17 21.52 36.55
CA THR A 181 30.75 22.87 36.39
C THR A 181 30.68 23.66 37.69
N VAL A 182 29.54 23.59 38.39
CA VAL A 182 29.36 24.25 39.70
C VAL A 182 30.29 23.63 40.73
N ALA A 183 30.38 22.30 40.80
CA ALA A 183 31.28 21.61 41.72
C ALA A 183 32.76 21.99 41.47
N GLN A 184 33.18 22.12 40.21
CA GLN A 184 34.54 22.57 39.86
C GLN A 184 34.79 24.04 40.21
N ALA A 185 33.79 24.92 40.04
CA ALA A 185 33.90 26.33 40.41
C ALA A 185 34.02 26.52 41.93
N THR A 186 33.22 25.77 42.71
CA THR A 186 33.30 25.77 44.18
C THR A 186 34.63 25.22 44.68
N ALA A 187 35.19 24.19 44.03
CA ALA A 187 36.50 23.64 44.40
C ALA A 187 37.69 24.58 44.08
N ARG A 188 37.50 25.58 43.21
CA ARG A 188 38.55 26.53 42.80
C ARG A 188 38.51 27.87 43.54
N GLN A 189 37.59 28.06 44.49
CA GLN A 189 37.47 29.32 45.22
C GLN A 189 38.62 29.46 46.24
N PRO A 190 39.53 30.45 46.13
CA PRO A 190 40.62 30.62 47.09
C PRO A 190 40.06 31.14 48.42
N ALA A 191 40.58 30.63 49.54
CA ALA A 191 40.25 31.13 50.87
C ALA A 191 40.48 32.65 50.96
N ALA A 192 39.46 33.39 51.41
CA ALA A 192 39.49 34.85 51.50
C ALA A 192 40.65 35.34 52.40
N PRO A 193 41.39 36.40 52.00
CA PRO A 193 42.49 36.91 52.80
C PRO A 193 41.97 37.60 54.09
N PRO A 194 42.70 37.48 55.22
CA PRO A 194 42.29 38.08 56.48
C PRO A 194 42.30 39.63 56.39
N GLY A 195 41.23 40.25 56.86
CA GLY A 195 41.04 41.71 56.82
C GLY A 195 42.01 42.50 57.72
N PRO A 196 42.19 43.80 57.46
CA PRO A 196 43.20 44.62 58.13
C PRO A 196 42.87 44.88 59.61
N SER A 197 43.83 44.61 60.48
CA SER A 197 43.81 44.91 61.91
C SER A 197 43.89 46.42 62.17
N THR A 198 42.89 46.97 62.87
CA THR A 198 42.92 48.34 63.39
C THR A 198 43.88 48.45 64.59
N PRO A 199 44.77 49.45 64.65
CA PRO A 199 45.64 49.67 65.81
C PRO A 199 44.89 50.38 66.96
N PRO A 200 45.33 50.19 68.23
CA PRO A 200 44.67 50.75 69.39
C PRO A 200 44.96 52.26 69.58
N PRO A 201 44.06 53.02 70.22
CA PRO A 201 44.26 54.45 70.47
C PRO A 201 45.31 54.67 71.56
N THR A 202 46.27 55.55 71.28
CA THR A 202 47.16 56.16 72.28
C THR A 202 46.59 57.51 72.73
N GLY A 203 46.37 57.67 74.03
CA GLY A 203 46.04 58.94 74.68
C GLY A 203 44.88 58.84 75.65
#